data_AF-A0A239BHP6-F1
#
_entry.id   AF-A0A239BHP6-F1
#
_cell.length_a   1.000
_cell.length_b   1.000
_cell.length_c   1.000
_cell.angle_alpha   90.00
_cell.angle_beta   90.00
_cell.angle_gamma   90.00
#
_symmetry.space_group_name_H-M   'P 1'
#
loop_
_entity.id
_entity.type
_entity.pdbx_description
1 polymer ?
#
loop_
_entity_poly.entity_id
_entity_poly.type
_entity_poly.pdbx_seq_one_letter_code
_entity_poly.pdbx_strand_id
1 'polypeptide(L)'
;MEPTPLTTHEFLTIKEAAKQFGRSEQTIRRLVKQHGLTSHVRTEKTAKGNAYLVSLQFLTEQYTPVVSAGQLPVSDIPEPQLPALVVPDQVEEIVRLQAALAERDQTIQKLQHRLLEQNDVLNALTSQVNSQRIGHIEELILRQNEQLGELQKRLPEPSEASQVEPILEQPKKTFWQRMFGK
;
A
#
# COMPACT_ATOMS: atom_id res chain seq x y z
N MET A 1 -54.11 25.16 -0.68
CA MET A 1 -52.65 24.94 -0.76
C MET A 1 -52.41 23.52 -0.29
N GLU A 2 -52.39 22.57 -1.21
CA GLU A 2 -51.97 21.19 -0.96
C GLU A 2 -50.73 20.92 -1.80
N PRO A 3 -49.69 20.30 -1.24
CA PRO A 3 -48.41 20.12 -1.90
C PRO A 3 -48.48 18.99 -2.95
N THR A 4 -48.02 19.30 -4.15
CA THR A 4 -47.75 18.37 -5.23
C THR A 4 -46.79 17.25 -4.79
N PRO A 5 -47.10 15.96 -5.04
CA PRO A 5 -46.12 14.89 -4.89
C PRO A 5 -45.14 14.97 -6.08
N LEU A 6 -43.99 15.59 -5.86
CA LEU A 6 -42.91 15.67 -6.84
C LEU A 6 -42.26 14.29 -7.03
N THR A 7 -42.60 13.65 -8.15
CA THR A 7 -41.74 12.79 -8.99
C THR A 7 -40.87 11.74 -8.28
N THR A 8 -41.43 10.54 -8.09
CA THR A 8 -40.75 9.33 -7.59
C THR A 8 -39.97 8.54 -8.67
N HIS A 9 -39.84 9.07 -9.89
CA HIS A 9 -39.37 8.31 -11.06
C HIS A 9 -37.89 8.46 -11.44
N GLU A 10 -37.07 9.12 -10.62
CA GLU A 10 -35.71 9.46 -11.04
C GLU A 10 -34.59 8.79 -10.25
N PHE A 11 -34.89 8.11 -9.15
CA PHE A 11 -33.88 7.51 -8.27
C PHE A 11 -34.13 6.01 -8.08
N LEU A 12 -33.08 5.20 -8.29
CA LEU A 12 -33.09 3.76 -8.18
C LEU A 12 -32.26 3.31 -6.98
N THR A 13 -32.66 2.22 -6.34
CA THR A 13 -31.81 1.59 -5.34
C THR A 13 -30.56 0.99 -5.99
N ILE A 14 -29.48 0.84 -5.23
CA ILE A 14 -28.25 0.16 -5.69
C ILE A 14 -28.55 -1.18 -6.37
N LYS A 15 -29.53 -1.93 -5.85
CA LYS A 15 -29.90 -3.26 -6.36
C LYS A 15 -30.61 -3.18 -7.71
N GLU A 16 -31.55 -2.25 -7.85
CA GLU A 16 -32.28 -2.03 -9.10
C GLU A 16 -31.35 -1.47 -10.17
N ALA A 17 -30.49 -0.51 -9.80
CA ALA A 17 -29.45 0.02 -10.66
C ALA A 17 -28.50 -1.07 -11.17
N ALA A 18 -28.01 -1.94 -10.27
CA ALA A 18 -27.16 -3.07 -10.64
C ALA A 18 -27.84 -4.00 -11.66
N LYS A 19 -29.12 -4.31 -11.44
CA LYS A 19 -29.93 -5.16 -12.34
C LYS A 19 -30.18 -4.50 -13.69
N GLN A 20 -30.48 -3.20 -13.70
CA GLN A 20 -30.84 -2.46 -14.92
C GLN A 20 -29.64 -2.18 -15.83
N PHE A 21 -28.47 -1.92 -15.25
CA PHE A 21 -27.25 -1.62 -16.01
C PHE A 21 -26.32 -2.82 -16.17
N GLY A 22 -26.73 -4.02 -15.69
CA GLY A 22 -25.93 -5.25 -15.79
C GLY A 22 -24.58 -5.17 -15.06
N ARG A 23 -24.51 -4.41 -13.96
CA ARG A 23 -23.27 -4.19 -13.19
C ARG A 23 -23.38 -4.78 -11.79
N SER A 24 -22.23 -4.99 -11.14
CA SER A 24 -22.20 -5.46 -9.76
C SER A 24 -22.72 -4.39 -8.80
N GLU A 25 -23.41 -4.80 -7.73
CA GLU A 25 -23.82 -3.88 -6.66
C GLU A 25 -22.63 -3.12 -6.05
N GLN A 26 -21.44 -3.74 -6.01
CA GLN A 26 -20.22 -3.12 -5.50
C GLN A 26 -19.76 -1.96 -6.39
N THR A 27 -19.88 -2.09 -7.70
CA THR A 27 -19.58 -1.03 -8.66
C THR A 27 -20.49 0.18 -8.46
N ILE A 28 -21.79 -0.06 -8.33
CA ILE A 28 -22.77 1.00 -8.07
C ILE A 28 -22.52 1.64 -6.69
N ARG A 29 -22.21 0.87 -5.64
CA ARG A 29 -21.83 1.42 -4.32
C ARG A 29 -20.58 2.30 -4.38
N ARG A 30 -19.56 1.88 -5.13
CA ARG A 30 -18.33 2.67 -5.30
C ARG A 30 -18.64 4.00 -5.99
N LEU A 31 -19.46 3.97 -7.03
CA LEU A 31 -19.90 5.15 -7.75
C LEU A 31 -20.69 6.10 -6.83
N VAL A 32 -21.65 5.58 -6.08
CA VAL A 32 -22.42 6.32 -5.08
C VAL A 32 -21.51 6.95 -4.01
N LYS A 33 -20.49 6.24 -3.54
CA LYS A 33 -19.53 6.76 -2.56
C LYS A 33 -18.62 7.85 -3.14
N GLN A 34 -18.20 7.69 -4.39
CA GLN A 34 -17.38 8.66 -5.11
C GLN A 34 -18.15 9.96 -5.39
N HIS A 35 -19.47 9.86 -5.61
CA HIS A 35 -20.36 10.98 -5.92
C HIS A 35 -21.32 11.33 -4.77
N GLY A 36 -21.01 10.93 -3.54
CA GLY A 36 -21.89 11.07 -2.37
C GLY A 36 -22.17 12.52 -1.93
N LEU A 37 -21.48 13.50 -2.53
CA LEU A 37 -21.66 14.95 -2.31
C LEU A 37 -22.50 15.63 -3.42
N THR A 38 -22.99 14.86 -4.40
CA THR A 38 -23.70 15.40 -5.57
C THR A 38 -25.21 15.26 -5.43
N SER A 39 -25.96 16.11 -6.13
CA SER A 39 -27.44 16.11 -6.16
C SER A 39 -28.06 14.81 -6.71
N HIS A 40 -27.23 13.88 -7.19
CA HIS A 40 -27.62 12.64 -7.86
C HIS A 40 -27.63 11.42 -6.92
N VAL A 41 -27.17 11.57 -5.68
CA VAL A 41 -27.16 10.51 -4.67
C VAL A 41 -28.02 10.94 -3.48
N ARG A 42 -29.01 10.13 -3.11
CA ARG A 42 -29.86 10.34 -1.95
C ARG A 42 -29.68 9.19 -0.96
N THR A 43 -29.79 9.51 0.33
CA THR A 43 -29.78 8.50 1.39
C THR A 43 -31.14 8.49 2.06
N GLU A 44 -31.80 7.34 2.07
CA GLU A 44 -33.09 7.13 2.73
C GLU A 44 -32.90 6.23 3.96
N LYS A 45 -33.55 6.56 5.08
CA LYS A 45 -33.50 5.74 6.29
C LYS A 45 -34.52 4.60 6.17
N THR A 46 -34.04 3.37 6.06
CA THR A 46 -34.87 2.16 6.08
C THR A 46 -34.75 1.47 7.45
N ALA A 47 -35.70 0.59 7.79
CA ALA A 47 -35.71 -0.19 9.03
C ALA A 47 -34.45 -1.06 9.27
N LYS A 48 -33.60 -1.26 8.26
CA LYS A 48 -32.33 -2.02 8.32
C LYS A 48 -31.08 -1.13 8.19
N GLY A 49 -31.23 0.19 8.20
CA GLY A 49 -30.14 1.17 8.04
C GLY A 49 -30.34 2.11 6.84
N ASN A 50 -29.32 2.90 6.53
CA ASN A 50 -29.33 3.85 5.43
C ASN A 50 -29.25 3.12 4.07
N ALA A 51 -30.28 3.30 3.23
CA ALA A 51 -30.28 2.85 1.84
C ALA A 51 -29.85 4.01 0.94
N TYR A 52 -28.95 3.73 -0.01
CA TYR A 52 -28.54 4.71 -1.00
C TYR A 52 -29.35 4.54 -2.29
N LEU A 53 -29.83 5.67 -2.76
CA LEU A 53 -30.57 5.85 -4.00
C LEU A 53 -29.69 6.66 -4.95
N VAL A 54 -29.66 6.28 -6.21
CA VAL A 54 -28.86 6.91 -7.25
C VAL A 54 -29.75 7.32 -8.41
N SER A 55 -29.52 8.51 -8.98
CA SER A 55 -30.36 8.97 -10.07
C SER A 55 -30.15 8.15 -11.35
N LEU A 56 -31.23 7.89 -12.07
CA LEU A 56 -31.21 7.17 -13.34
C LEU A 56 -30.42 7.94 -14.40
N GLN A 57 -30.61 9.27 -14.49
CA GLN A 57 -29.86 10.13 -15.41
C GLN A 57 -28.35 9.99 -15.21
N PHE A 58 -27.90 10.04 -13.95
CA PHE A 58 -26.48 9.91 -13.62
C PHE A 58 -25.94 8.52 -13.98
N LEU A 59 -26.69 7.45 -13.74
CA LEU A 59 -26.29 6.12 -14.18
C LEU A 59 -26.26 6.01 -15.71
N THR A 60 -27.22 6.60 -16.40
CA THR A 60 -27.26 6.63 -17.86
C THR A 60 -26.06 7.38 -18.40
N GLU A 61 -25.63 8.50 -17.83
CA GLU A 61 -24.41 9.22 -18.26
C GLU A 61 -23.12 8.42 -17.99
N GLN A 62 -23.04 7.72 -16.86
CA GLN A 62 -21.84 6.95 -16.49
C GLN A 62 -21.71 5.63 -17.24
N TYR A 63 -22.84 5.06 -17.69
CA TYR A 63 -22.88 3.74 -18.30
C TYR A 63 -23.50 3.71 -19.70
N THR A 64 -23.80 4.86 -20.33
CA THR A 64 -24.11 4.87 -21.77
C THR A 64 -22.86 4.41 -22.50
N PRO A 65 -22.92 3.29 -23.23
CA PRO A 65 -21.80 2.91 -24.06
C PRO A 65 -21.68 3.95 -25.17
N VAL A 66 -20.51 4.58 -25.28
CA VAL A 66 -20.04 5.11 -26.56
C VAL A 66 -19.99 3.91 -27.50
N VAL A 67 -21.05 3.72 -28.28
CA VAL A 67 -21.12 2.66 -29.28
C VAL A 67 -20.01 2.94 -30.26
N SER A 68 -18.93 2.16 -30.16
CA SER A 68 -17.86 2.15 -31.15
C SER A 68 -18.50 1.76 -32.48
N ALA A 69 -18.53 2.71 -33.42
CA ALA A 69 -19.10 2.55 -34.76
C ALA A 69 -18.27 1.54 -35.58
N GLY A 70 -18.52 0.25 -35.35
CA GLY A 70 -17.76 -0.79 -36.01
C GLY A 70 -18.27 -2.19 -35.78
N GLN A 71 -19.58 -2.43 -35.84
CA GLN A 71 -20.19 -3.70 -36.27
C GLN A 71 -21.72 -3.66 -36.13
N LEU A 72 -22.42 -3.68 -37.28
CA LEU A 72 -23.79 -4.19 -37.41
C LEU A 72 -23.71 -5.57 -38.11
N PRO A 73 -24.65 -6.50 -37.83
CA PRO A 73 -25.88 -6.50 -38.63
C PRO A 73 -27.20 -6.73 -37.84
N VAL A 74 -28.21 -5.92 -38.22
CA VAL A 74 -29.64 -6.25 -38.47
C VAL A 74 -30.43 -6.87 -37.30
N SER A 75 -31.43 -6.20 -36.70
CA SER A 75 -32.78 -6.01 -37.25
C SER A 75 -33.60 -5.02 -36.40
N ASP A 76 -34.35 -4.13 -37.08
CA ASP A 76 -35.63 -3.50 -36.69
C ASP A 76 -35.77 -2.75 -35.35
N ILE A 77 -35.42 -1.46 -35.32
CA ILE A 77 -36.13 -0.36 -34.60
C ILE A 77 -35.82 0.96 -35.37
N PRO A 78 -36.80 1.86 -35.63
CA PRO A 78 -36.54 3.11 -36.35
C PRO A 78 -35.77 4.09 -35.45
N GLU A 79 -34.46 4.14 -35.63
CA GLU A 79 -33.56 5.03 -34.90
C GLU A 79 -33.51 6.41 -35.58
N PRO A 80 -33.76 7.53 -34.85
CA PRO A 80 -33.50 8.86 -35.36
C PRO A 80 -31.98 9.02 -35.51
N GLN A 81 -31.50 9.00 -36.76
CA GLN A 81 -30.11 9.25 -37.10
C GLN A 81 -29.77 10.70 -36.73
N LEU A 82 -29.10 10.90 -35.60
CA LEU A 82 -28.41 12.16 -35.32
C LEU A 82 -27.04 12.13 -36.01
N PRO A 83 -26.68 13.18 -36.77
CA PRO A 83 -25.45 13.20 -37.55
C PRO A 83 -24.24 13.24 -36.61
N ALA A 84 -23.33 12.27 -36.77
CA ALA A 84 -22.01 12.28 -36.14
C ALA A 84 -21.17 13.42 -36.74
N LEU A 85 -21.30 14.61 -36.17
CA LEU A 85 -20.35 15.70 -36.37
C LEU A 85 -19.17 15.45 -35.43
N VAL A 86 -18.17 14.69 -35.89
CA VAL A 86 -16.85 14.71 -35.26
C VAL A 86 -16.31 16.12 -35.45
N VAL A 87 -16.46 16.94 -34.41
CA VAL A 87 -15.91 18.29 -34.39
C VAL A 87 -14.39 18.13 -34.44
N PRO A 88 -13.68 18.70 -35.43
CA PRO A 88 -12.23 18.52 -35.62
C PRO A 88 -11.40 18.89 -34.38
N ASP A 89 -11.95 19.74 -33.51
CA ASP A 89 -11.40 20.16 -32.22
C ASP A 89 -11.11 18.98 -31.25
N GLN A 90 -11.93 17.92 -31.28
CA GLN A 90 -11.73 16.74 -30.42
C GLN A 90 -10.53 15.89 -30.86
N VAL A 91 -10.25 15.84 -32.16
CA VAL A 91 -9.10 15.07 -32.69
C VAL A 91 -7.80 15.75 -32.30
N GLU A 92 -7.75 17.09 -32.37
CA GLU A 92 -6.58 17.86 -31.91
C GLU A 92 -6.34 17.69 -30.41
N GLU A 93 -7.40 17.70 -29.59
CA GLU A 93 -7.29 17.48 -28.16
C GLU A 93 -6.73 16.09 -27.84
N ILE A 94 -7.21 15.04 -28.52
CA ILE A 94 -6.70 13.67 -28.35
C ILE A 94 -5.21 13.60 -28.70
N VAL A 95 -4.78 14.23 -29.79
CA VAL A 95 -3.36 14.26 -30.19
C VAL A 95 -2.51 14.98 -29.13
N ARG A 96 -2.99 16.10 -28.58
CA ARG A 96 -2.31 16.82 -27.50
C ARG A 96 -2.22 15.98 -26.22
N LEU A 97 -3.29 15.30 -25.84
CA LEU A 97 -3.31 14.42 -24.68
C LEU A 97 -2.38 13.22 -24.87
N GLN A 98 -2.31 12.63 -26.06
CA GLN A 98 -1.36 11.57 -26.37
C GLN A 98 0.09 12.04 -26.29
N ALA A 99 0.40 13.24 -26.79
CA ALA A 99 1.73 13.82 -26.67
C ALA A 99 2.11 14.06 -25.20
N ALA A 100 1.18 14.61 -24.40
CA ALA A 100 1.38 14.81 -22.97
C ALA A 100 1.58 13.50 -22.21
N LEU A 101 0.86 12.44 -22.57
CA LEU A 101 1.05 11.10 -22.00
C LEU A 101 2.45 10.55 -22.32
N ALA A 102 2.89 10.66 -23.58
CA ALA A 102 4.22 10.21 -23.98
C ALA A 102 5.34 10.95 -23.22
N GLU A 103 5.20 12.26 -22.99
CA GLU A 103 6.15 13.03 -22.18
C GLU A 103 6.17 12.58 -20.71
N ARG A 104 4.99 12.30 -20.15
CA ARG A 104 4.88 11.74 -18.79
C ARG A 104 5.53 10.37 -18.70
N ASP A 105 5.32 9.50 -19.68
CA ASP A 105 5.93 8.17 -19.72
C ASP A 105 7.46 8.25 -19.77
N GLN A 106 8.02 9.16 -20.59
CA GLN A 106 9.46 9.41 -20.61
C GLN A 106 9.98 9.90 -19.25
N THR A 107 9.23 10.77 -18.58
CA THR A 107 9.59 11.25 -17.24
C THR A 107 9.55 10.12 -16.22
N ILE A 108 8.54 9.26 -16.27
CA ILE A 108 8.42 8.09 -15.41
C ILE A 108 9.61 7.15 -15.61
N GLN A 109 10.00 6.86 -16.86
CA GLN A 109 11.15 6.02 -17.17
C GLN A 109 12.47 6.61 -16.62
N LYS A 110 12.68 7.92 -16.77
CA LYS A 110 13.85 8.61 -16.18
C LYS A 110 13.89 8.51 -14.66
N LEU A 111 12.74 8.69 -14.01
CA LEU A 111 12.65 8.57 -12.55
C LEU A 111 12.88 7.14 -12.08
N GLN A 112 12.35 6.14 -12.78
CA GLN A 112 12.59 4.73 -12.49
C GLN A 112 14.06 4.37 -12.60
N HIS A 113 14.74 4.81 -13.68
CA HIS A 113 16.17 4.61 -13.85
C HIS A 113 16.97 5.20 -12.68
N ARG A 114 16.66 6.45 -12.30
CA ARG A 114 17.32 7.13 -11.18
C ARG A 114 17.10 6.41 -9.85
N LEU A 115 15.90 5.88 -9.60
CA LEU A 115 15.59 5.12 -8.40
C LEU A 115 16.37 3.80 -8.33
N LEU A 116 16.53 3.12 -9.47
CA LEU A 116 17.35 1.90 -9.55
C LEU A 116 18.82 2.21 -9.25
N GLU A 117 19.39 3.24 -9.88
CA GLU A 117 20.76 3.68 -9.59
C GLU A 117 20.96 4.03 -8.11
N GLN A 118 19.99 4.74 -7.52
CA GLN A 118 20.03 5.07 -6.09
C GLN A 118 19.95 3.82 -5.21
N ASN A 119 19.13 2.83 -5.58
CA ASN A 119 19.04 1.57 -4.85
C ASN A 119 20.37 0.81 -4.89
N ASP A 120 21.01 0.75 -6.06
CA ASP A 120 22.31 0.11 -6.23
C ASP A 120 23.39 0.78 -5.37
N VAL A 121 23.43 2.11 -5.35
CA VAL A 121 24.36 2.87 -4.49
C VAL A 121 24.09 2.59 -3.01
N LEU A 122 22.83 2.56 -2.58
CA LEU A 122 22.48 2.26 -1.19
C LEU A 122 22.85 0.82 -0.80
N ASN A 123 22.63 -0.14 -1.69
CA ASN A 123 23.01 -1.54 -1.47
C ASN A 123 24.53 -1.68 -1.36
N ALA A 124 25.28 -1.02 -2.25
CA ALA A 124 26.73 -0.99 -2.21
C ALA A 124 27.25 -0.35 -0.90
N LEU A 125 26.70 0.80 -0.50
CA LEU A 125 27.08 1.48 0.73
C LEU A 125 26.75 0.63 1.97
N THR A 126 25.59 -0.02 1.98
CA THR A 126 25.17 -0.91 3.07
C THR A 126 26.11 -2.10 3.20
N SER A 127 26.45 -2.73 2.07
CA SER A 127 27.40 -3.84 2.03
C SER A 127 28.79 -3.39 2.52
N GLN A 128 29.25 -2.22 2.08
CA GLN A 128 30.53 -1.65 2.50
C GLN A 128 30.57 -1.42 4.01
N VAL A 129 29.58 -0.72 4.57
CA VAL A 129 29.51 -0.44 6.02
C VAL A 129 29.46 -1.75 6.82
N ASN A 130 28.67 -2.73 6.37
CA ASN A 130 28.59 -4.03 7.04
C ASN A 130 29.92 -4.77 6.98
N SER A 131 30.60 -4.80 5.83
CA SER A 131 31.91 -5.46 5.69
C SER A 131 32.97 -4.83 6.59
N GLN A 132 33.00 -3.49 6.68
CA GLN A 132 33.93 -2.78 7.56
C GLN A 132 33.62 -3.05 9.04
N ARG A 133 32.33 -3.04 9.41
CA ARG A 133 31.90 -3.33 10.77
C ARG A 133 32.24 -4.76 11.18
N ILE A 134 32.02 -5.73 10.29
CA ILE A 134 32.36 -7.14 10.52
C ILE A 134 33.87 -7.27 10.70
N GLY A 135 34.69 -6.71 9.81
CA GLY A 135 36.15 -6.76 9.93
C GLY A 135 36.66 -6.13 11.23
N HIS A 136 36.06 -5.01 11.68
CA HIS A 136 36.41 -4.40 12.96
C HIS A 136 36.02 -5.27 14.17
N ILE A 137 34.86 -5.92 14.11
CA ILE A 137 34.42 -6.86 15.16
C ILE A 137 35.37 -8.07 15.22
N GLU A 138 35.77 -8.62 14.07
CA GLU A 138 36.73 -9.72 13.99
C GLU A 138 38.08 -9.33 14.61
N GLU A 139 38.59 -8.14 14.31
CA GLU A 139 39.82 -7.61 14.91
C GLU A 139 39.71 -7.50 16.44
N LEU A 140 38.58 -6.99 16.95
CA LEU A 140 38.34 -6.90 18.39
C LEU A 140 38.26 -8.28 19.06
N ILE A 141 37.61 -9.26 18.42
CA ILE A 141 37.53 -10.64 18.91
C ILE A 141 38.92 -11.27 18.96
N LEU A 142 39.73 -11.10 17.92
CA LEU A 142 41.11 -11.62 17.89
C LEU A 142 41.95 -11.02 19.03
N ARG A 143 41.88 -9.69 19.24
CA ARG A 143 42.57 -9.03 20.36
C ARG A 143 42.08 -9.52 21.72
N GLN A 144 40.77 -9.68 21.91
CA GLN A 144 40.24 -10.22 23.16
C GLN A 144 40.70 -11.67 23.40
N ASN A 145 40.70 -12.51 22.37
CA ASN A 145 41.15 -13.89 22.48
C ASN A 145 42.64 -13.97 22.83
N GLU A 146 43.47 -13.10 22.25
CA GLU A 146 44.88 -12.99 22.61
C GLU A 146 45.06 -12.59 24.07
N GLN A 147 44.36 -11.55 24.53
CA GLN A 147 44.37 -11.12 25.93
C GLN A 147 43.90 -12.23 26.90
N LEU A 148 42.83 -12.94 26.55
CA LEU A 148 42.35 -14.07 27.35
C LEU A 148 43.37 -15.21 27.39
N GLY A 149 44.03 -15.50 26.27
CA GLY A 149 45.11 -16.48 26.20
C GLY A 149 46.32 -16.09 27.07
N GLU A 150 46.69 -14.81 27.09
CA GLU A 150 47.73 -14.30 28.00
C GLU A 150 47.32 -14.42 29.47
N LEU A 151 46.07 -14.07 29.80
CA LEU A 151 45.55 -14.21 31.16
C LEU A 151 45.51 -15.68 31.60
N GLN A 152 45.14 -16.59 30.70
CA GLN A 152 45.14 -18.02 30.98
C GLN A 152 46.56 -18.56 31.22
N LYS A 153 47.56 -18.10 30.46
CA LYS A 153 48.97 -18.43 30.71
C LYS A 153 49.50 -17.89 32.04
N ARG A 154 48.96 -16.76 32.51
CA ARG A 154 49.29 -16.17 33.82
C ARG A 154 48.54 -16.81 34.97
N LEU A 155 47.45 -17.53 34.70
CA LEU A 155 46.79 -18.32 35.72
C LEU A 155 47.71 -19.49 36.09
N PRO A 156 48.08 -19.66 37.37
CA PRO A 156 48.78 -20.86 37.79
C PRO A 156 47.91 -22.08 37.48
N GLU A 157 48.50 -23.16 36.96
CA GLU A 157 47.78 -24.41 36.81
C GLU A 157 47.17 -24.81 38.16
N PRO A 158 45.94 -25.31 38.22
CA PRO A 158 45.35 -25.86 39.44
C PRO A 158 46.01 -27.22 39.75
N SER A 159 47.32 -27.23 39.94
CA SER A 159 48.07 -28.32 40.52
C SER A 159 48.45 -27.89 41.93
N GLU A 160 48.09 -28.74 42.90
CA GLU A 160 48.53 -28.69 44.31
C GLU A 160 47.74 -27.84 45.31
N ALA A 161 46.41 -27.76 45.19
CA ALA A 161 45.54 -27.35 46.32
C ALA A 161 44.69 -28.49 46.91
N SER A 162 44.99 -29.76 46.58
CA SER A 162 44.19 -30.92 47.04
C SER A 162 44.94 -31.93 47.90
N GLN A 163 46.11 -31.59 48.45
CA GLN A 163 46.78 -32.44 49.43
C GLN A 163 47.25 -31.59 50.61
N VAL A 164 46.44 -31.54 51.68
CA VAL A 164 46.80 -31.64 53.11
C VAL A 164 45.53 -31.33 53.94
N GLU A 165 44.97 -32.38 54.52
CA GLU A 165 44.14 -32.57 55.74
C GLU A 165 43.23 -31.48 56.39
N PRO A 166 42.19 -31.91 57.13
CA PRO A 166 41.08 -31.07 57.56
C PRO A 166 41.34 -30.44 58.93
N ILE A 167 41.37 -29.11 58.99
CA ILE A 167 41.30 -28.37 60.26
C ILE A 167 40.19 -27.32 60.18
N LEU A 168 39.29 -27.47 61.14
CA LEU A 168 38.22 -26.58 61.60
C LEU A 168 38.46 -25.07 61.41
N GLU A 169 37.35 -24.38 61.14
CA GLU A 169 37.08 -22.94 61.36
C GLU A 169 37.66 -21.92 60.37
N GLN A 170 36.81 -21.48 59.41
CA GLN A 170 36.00 -20.25 59.48
C GLN A 170 35.47 -19.92 58.08
N PRO A 171 34.19 -19.53 57.91
CA PRO A 171 33.69 -19.10 56.61
C PRO A 171 34.25 -17.72 56.30
N LYS A 172 35.36 -17.67 55.55
CA LYS A 172 35.85 -16.45 54.93
C LYS A 172 34.75 -15.94 54.01
N LYS A 173 33.99 -14.93 54.46
CA LYS A 173 32.99 -14.24 53.63
C LYS A 173 33.64 -13.89 52.30
N THR A 174 33.12 -14.47 51.24
CA THR A 174 33.66 -14.27 49.90
C THR A 174 33.58 -12.79 49.54
N PHE A 175 34.54 -12.32 48.75
CA PHE A 175 34.62 -10.92 48.31
C PHE A 175 33.28 -10.38 47.78
N TRP A 176 32.51 -11.23 47.09
CA TRP A 176 31.15 -10.94 46.62
C TRP A 176 30.13 -10.73 47.73
N GLN A 177 30.17 -11.52 48.80
CA GLN A 177 29.34 -11.28 50.00
C GLN A 177 29.71 -9.97 50.70
N ARG A 178 30.97 -9.52 50.60
CA ARG A 178 31.42 -8.24 51.18
C ARG A 178 31.02 -7.03 50.33
N MET A 179 30.86 -7.21 49.02
CA MET A 179 30.50 -6.15 48.09
C MET A 179 28.97 -6.00 47.91
N PHE A 180 28.20 -7.08 48.09
CA PHE A 180 26.76 -7.08 47.78
C PHE A 180 25.87 -7.68 48.87
N GLY A 181 26.43 -8.13 49.99
CA GLY A 181 25.65 -8.70 51.09
C GLY A 181 25.10 -7.62 52.03
N LYS A 182 23.78 -7.50 52.08
CA LYS A 182 23.04 -6.98 53.24
C LYS A 182 22.74 -8.14 54.19
#